data_AF-A0A0V1PVY2-F1
#
_entry.id   AF-A0A0V1PVY2-F1
#
_cell.length_a   1.000
_cell.length_b   1.000
_cell.length_c   1.000
_cell.angle_alpha   90.00
_cell.angle_beta   90.00
_cell.angle_gamma   90.00
#
_symmetry.space_group_name_H-M   'P 1'
#
loop_
_entity.id
_entity.type
_entity.pdbx_description
1 polymer ?
#
loop_
_entity_poly.entity_id
_entity_poly.type
_entity_poly.pdbx_seq_one_letter_code
_entity_poly.pdbx_strand_id
1 'polypeptide(L)'
;MTSLTAPISLHSLVKLCCKRKSTSKVFVSLYYQLEEKSTIQSNDYLLNLLQSDPKIKSKKESNLIREYALALAISSESLLERFWKFLPELLLENQTQYLIDLNNILLGKSNIERPSSDIFKEIFNNYFFKYTSNYVSSLTQSSSAAQLSLLIHIIVVWCSVIKKAPFHLDTSSFKQLAINIVSYLTEFNLQKLLNYFMSNASSILNADDLQVDLIQNSDNTKNSAVRSTTTTQLVNNISSINPKSRKATQLNIIKRYLWLNSIMKNWKFSNEVFLKQFEQNFLPHSLHNLKKPYTLAFELISALFRGIVVSIRSNESKYVLFNWKNFIITRLPSLLNNVKFTPLHITTGSEDSSFKQDTLEDAITNAFKSFEEPINKALTQFSMDSLSTCDLRLAFIKSCIYNKLILASYYHKIFEADNAVTIQGLNNGINQINQITSIRDEFEKRLLQINTEFTTLEDSGLIEYINSLPGLLEFLESKQLELSETINQ
;
A
#
# COMPACT_ATOMS: atom_id res chain seq x y z
N MET A 1 -10.00 -45.14 52.49
CA MET A 1 -10.88 -44.54 51.47
C MET A 1 -10.02 -43.94 50.38
N THR A 2 -9.82 -44.69 49.30
CA THR A 2 -8.96 -44.37 48.17
C THR A 2 -9.74 -43.58 47.13
N SER A 3 -9.53 -42.26 47.05
CA SER A 3 -10.04 -41.46 45.92
C SER A 3 -9.14 -41.72 44.70
N LEU A 4 -9.57 -42.66 43.86
CA LEU A 4 -9.02 -42.91 42.52
C LEU A 4 -9.29 -41.69 41.63
N THR A 5 -8.41 -40.68 41.66
CA THR A 5 -8.37 -39.65 40.61
C THR A 5 -7.76 -40.29 39.37
N ALA A 6 -8.55 -40.45 38.31
CA ALA A 6 -8.10 -41.01 37.04
C ALA A 6 -6.81 -40.30 36.56
N PRO A 7 -5.81 -41.03 36.03
CA PRO A 7 -4.57 -40.42 35.55
C PRO A 7 -4.91 -39.39 34.48
N ILE A 8 -4.51 -38.14 34.72
CA ILE A 8 -4.78 -37.03 33.80
C ILE A 8 -3.93 -37.25 32.55
N SER A 9 -4.55 -37.67 31.46
CA SER A 9 -3.90 -37.88 30.16
C SER A 9 -4.00 -36.63 29.28
N LEU A 10 -3.09 -36.48 28.31
CA LEU A 10 -3.14 -35.40 27.30
C LEU A 10 -4.50 -35.38 26.58
N HIS A 11 -5.05 -36.55 26.27
CA HIS A 11 -6.39 -36.68 25.69
C HIS A 11 -7.47 -36.02 26.56
N SER A 12 -7.40 -36.24 27.88
CA SER A 12 -8.34 -35.69 28.85
C SER A 12 -8.19 -34.17 28.97
N LEU A 13 -6.95 -33.67 28.93
CA LEU A 13 -6.65 -32.24 28.94
C LEU A 13 -7.22 -31.53 27.70
N VAL A 14 -6.95 -32.06 26.51
CA VAL A 14 -7.46 -31.51 25.24
C VAL A 14 -8.98 -31.49 25.25
N LYS A 15 -9.62 -32.61 25.65
CA LYS A 15 -11.09 -32.71 25.72
C LYS A 15 -11.69 -31.70 26.71
N LEU A 16 -11.06 -31.50 27.85
CA LEU A 16 -11.53 -30.54 28.86
C LEU A 16 -11.38 -29.10 28.38
N CYS A 17 -10.25 -28.75 27.75
CA CYS A 17 -10.00 -27.42 27.20
C CYS A 17 -10.94 -27.10 26.03
N CYS A 18 -11.19 -28.04 25.12
CA CYS A 18 -12.16 -27.88 24.04
C CYS A 18 -13.59 -27.66 24.57
N LYS A 19 -14.02 -28.47 25.56
CA LYS A 19 -15.34 -28.31 26.20
C LYS A 19 -15.50 -26.95 26.86
N ARG A 20 -14.45 -26.46 27.52
CA ARG A 20 -14.45 -25.16 28.22
C ARG A 20 -14.11 -23.97 27.31
N LYS A 21 -13.75 -24.21 26.05
CA LYS A 21 -13.25 -23.19 25.09
C LYS A 21 -12.14 -22.33 25.70
N SER A 22 -11.19 -22.99 26.36
CA SER A 22 -10.07 -22.32 27.02
C SER A 22 -9.21 -21.55 26.00
N THR A 23 -8.56 -20.48 26.44
CA THR A 23 -7.60 -19.76 25.59
C THR A 23 -6.33 -20.59 25.39
N SER A 24 -5.60 -20.30 24.31
CA SER A 24 -4.33 -20.98 23.99
C SER A 24 -3.30 -20.85 25.11
N LYS A 25 -3.22 -19.68 25.77
CA LYS A 25 -2.36 -19.48 26.95
C LYS A 25 -2.67 -20.43 28.11
N VAL A 26 -3.97 -20.59 28.41
CA VAL A 26 -4.41 -21.48 29.48
C VAL A 26 -4.05 -22.92 29.13
N PHE A 27 -4.26 -23.32 27.88
CA PHE A 27 -3.87 -24.66 27.42
C PHE A 27 -2.36 -24.90 27.59
N VAL A 28 -1.52 -23.97 27.13
CA VAL A 28 -0.05 -24.08 27.26
C VAL A 28 0.37 -24.21 28.73
N SER A 29 -0.20 -23.42 29.63
CA SER A 29 0.11 -23.51 31.06
C SER A 29 -0.27 -24.87 31.67
N LEU A 30 -1.43 -25.41 31.29
CA LEU A 30 -1.89 -26.71 31.77
C LEU A 30 -1.09 -27.87 31.15
N TYR A 31 -0.59 -27.69 29.93
CA TYR A 31 0.27 -28.66 29.28
C TYR A 31 1.59 -28.81 30.03
N TYR A 32 2.26 -27.70 30.38
CA TYR A 32 3.50 -27.75 31.16
C TYR A 32 3.28 -28.40 32.54
N GLN A 33 2.18 -28.10 33.23
CA GLN A 33 1.83 -28.76 34.49
C GLN A 33 1.58 -30.27 34.35
N LEU A 34 1.12 -30.72 33.18
CA LEU A 34 0.91 -32.13 32.89
C LEU A 34 2.24 -32.81 32.58
N GLU A 35 3.09 -32.17 31.78
CA GLU A 35 4.42 -32.67 31.40
C GLU A 35 5.35 -32.82 32.61
N GLU A 36 5.27 -31.91 33.59
CA GLU A 36 5.98 -32.02 34.88
C GLU A 36 5.55 -33.24 35.70
N LYS A 37 4.29 -33.67 35.57
CA LYS A 37 3.71 -34.78 36.35
C LYS A 37 3.85 -36.13 35.65
N SER A 38 3.83 -36.13 34.33
CA SER A 38 3.98 -37.34 33.51
C SER A 38 4.60 -36.99 32.15
N THR A 39 5.71 -37.63 31.83
CA THR A 39 6.37 -37.46 30.53
C THR A 39 5.43 -37.89 29.41
N ILE A 40 5.05 -36.96 28.54
CA ILE A 40 4.11 -37.21 27.45
C ILE A 40 4.85 -37.95 26.33
N GLN A 41 4.45 -39.20 26.06
CA GLN A 41 5.03 -39.98 24.97
C GLN A 41 4.76 -39.37 23.59
N SER A 42 5.68 -39.59 22.64
CA SER A 42 5.59 -39.12 21.25
C SER A 42 4.28 -39.53 20.56
N ASN A 43 3.86 -40.79 20.74
CA ASN A 43 2.64 -41.32 20.14
C ASN A 43 1.39 -40.64 20.70
N ASP A 44 1.36 -40.34 22.00
CA ASP A 44 0.24 -39.63 22.62
C ASP A 44 0.12 -38.20 22.12
N TYR A 45 1.26 -37.53 21.90
CA TYR A 45 1.31 -36.18 21.33
C TYR A 45 0.78 -36.17 19.88
N LEU A 46 1.24 -37.10 19.05
CA LEU A 46 0.82 -37.20 17.66
C LEU A 46 -0.68 -37.52 17.54
N LEU A 47 -1.16 -38.54 18.24
CA LEU A 47 -2.55 -39.01 18.13
C LEU A 47 -3.56 -38.06 18.78
N ASN A 48 -3.24 -37.47 19.93
CA ASN A 48 -4.23 -36.71 20.70
C ASN A 48 -4.20 -35.19 20.43
N LEU A 49 -3.07 -34.64 19.96
CA LEU A 49 -2.92 -33.21 19.70
C LEU A 49 -2.78 -32.91 18.21
N LEU A 50 -1.87 -33.57 17.50
CA LEU A 50 -1.58 -33.21 16.10
C LEU A 50 -2.58 -33.78 15.09
N GLN A 51 -2.99 -35.05 15.26
CA GLN A 51 -3.90 -35.75 14.36
C GLN A 51 -5.35 -35.65 14.83
N SER A 52 -5.95 -34.46 14.70
CA SER A 52 -7.39 -34.31 14.94
C SER A 52 -8.17 -34.95 13.80
N ASP A 53 -8.84 -36.07 14.05
CA ASP A 53 -9.67 -36.74 13.04
C ASP A 53 -10.86 -35.83 12.64
N PRO A 54 -10.91 -35.32 11.39
CA PRO A 54 -11.93 -34.39 10.94
C PRO A 54 -13.33 -35.02 10.87
N LYS A 55 -13.42 -36.37 10.87
CA LYS A 55 -14.70 -37.08 10.78
C LYS A 55 -15.42 -37.25 12.12
N ILE A 56 -14.70 -37.10 13.24
CA ILE A 56 -15.21 -37.43 14.58
C ILE A 56 -15.52 -36.17 15.41
N LYS A 57 -14.91 -35.02 15.08
CA LYS A 57 -14.99 -33.78 15.87
C LYS A 57 -15.65 -32.64 15.10
N SER A 58 -16.31 -31.74 15.82
CA SER A 58 -16.90 -30.55 15.18
C SER A 58 -15.81 -29.66 14.57
N LYS A 59 -16.09 -28.98 13.45
CA LYS A 59 -15.14 -28.05 12.79
C LYS A 59 -14.54 -27.02 13.75
N LYS A 60 -15.32 -26.56 14.73
CA LYS A 60 -14.89 -25.61 15.76
C LYS A 60 -13.88 -26.21 16.74
N GLU A 61 -14.10 -27.44 17.18
CA GLU A 61 -13.15 -28.14 18.08
C GLU A 61 -11.84 -28.46 17.36
N SER A 62 -11.91 -28.91 16.11
CA SER A 62 -10.71 -29.16 15.30
C SER A 62 -9.87 -27.89 15.11
N ASN A 63 -10.51 -26.72 14.95
CA ASN A 63 -9.80 -25.44 14.89
C ASN A 63 -9.12 -25.10 16.22
N LEU A 64 -9.82 -25.25 17.35
CA LEU A 64 -9.25 -25.00 18.68
C LEU A 64 -8.06 -25.91 18.98
N ILE A 65 -8.12 -27.18 18.61
CA ILE A 65 -7.01 -28.13 18.80
C ILE A 65 -5.77 -27.68 18.01
N ARG A 66 -5.94 -27.23 16.76
CA ARG A 66 -4.81 -26.72 15.97
C ARG A 66 -4.25 -25.43 16.55
N GLU A 67 -5.11 -24.53 17.05
CA GLU A 67 -4.66 -23.33 17.76
C GLU A 67 -3.83 -23.68 19.00
N TYR A 68 -4.26 -24.67 19.78
CA TYR A 68 -3.51 -25.18 20.94
C TYR A 68 -2.17 -25.78 20.54
N ALA A 69 -2.14 -26.61 19.50
CA ALA A 69 -0.92 -27.25 19.00
C ALA A 69 0.11 -26.21 18.53
N LEU A 70 -0.32 -25.21 17.76
CA LEU A 70 0.57 -24.15 17.26
C LEU A 70 1.04 -23.21 18.38
N ALA A 71 0.15 -22.82 19.29
CA ALA A 71 0.54 -22.01 20.45
C ALA A 71 1.54 -22.74 21.35
N LEU A 72 1.39 -24.05 21.50
CA LEU A 72 2.32 -24.89 22.24
C LEU A 72 3.67 -25.00 21.52
N ALA A 73 3.67 -25.24 20.20
CA ALA A 73 4.89 -25.30 19.40
C ALA A 73 5.68 -23.98 19.45
N ILE A 74 4.99 -22.83 19.47
CA ILE A 74 5.62 -21.51 19.53
C ILE A 74 6.12 -21.16 20.94
N SER A 75 5.72 -21.91 21.97
CA SER A 75 6.05 -21.57 23.36
C SER A 75 7.48 -21.92 23.79
N SER A 76 8.12 -22.90 23.16
CA SER A 76 9.51 -23.29 23.44
C SER A 76 10.15 -23.98 22.24
N GLU A 77 11.48 -23.89 22.16
CA GLU A 77 12.30 -24.47 21.08
C GLU A 77 12.17 -26.00 20.99
N SER A 78 12.15 -26.69 22.15
CA SER A 78 12.01 -28.15 22.19
C SER A 78 10.64 -28.63 21.68
N LEU A 79 9.57 -27.91 22.01
CA LEU A 79 8.22 -28.20 21.51
C LEU A 79 8.06 -27.82 20.05
N LEU A 80 8.78 -26.79 19.60
CA LEU A 80 8.85 -26.41 18.20
C LEU A 80 9.50 -27.52 17.36
N GLU A 81 10.67 -28.01 17.79
CA GLU A 81 11.35 -29.13 17.15
C GLU A 81 10.45 -30.36 17.10
N ARG A 82 9.79 -30.68 18.22
CA ARG A 82 8.85 -31.81 18.32
C ARG A 82 7.70 -31.67 17.33
N PHE A 83 7.11 -30.48 17.20
CA PHE A 83 6.03 -30.22 16.24
C PHE A 83 6.48 -30.48 14.79
N TRP A 84 7.62 -29.90 14.39
CA TRP A 84 8.12 -30.02 13.02
C TRP A 84 8.63 -31.41 12.67
N LYS A 85 9.08 -32.19 13.68
CA LYS A 85 9.43 -33.60 13.50
C LYS A 85 8.21 -34.45 13.14
N PHE A 86 7.06 -34.22 13.77
CA PHE A 86 5.84 -35.01 13.55
C PHE A 86 4.93 -34.48 12.45
N LEU A 87 5.09 -33.22 12.02
CA LEU A 87 4.26 -32.63 10.96
C LEU A 87 4.26 -33.47 9.66
N PRO A 88 5.39 -33.98 9.13
CA PRO A 88 5.41 -34.81 7.93
C PRO A 88 4.66 -36.15 8.06
N GLU A 89 4.53 -36.68 9.28
CA GLU A 89 3.84 -37.95 9.56
C GLU A 89 2.31 -37.82 9.52
N LEU A 90 1.79 -36.59 9.51
CA LEU A 90 0.35 -36.34 9.47
C LEU A 90 -0.23 -36.54 8.06
N LEU A 91 -1.54 -36.74 7.98
CA LEU A 91 -2.27 -36.68 6.71
C LEU A 91 -2.08 -35.33 6.02
N LEU A 92 -1.92 -35.33 4.69
CA LEU A 92 -1.64 -34.13 3.88
C LEU A 92 -2.66 -33.00 4.10
N GLU A 93 -3.92 -33.36 4.31
CA GLU A 93 -4.99 -32.40 4.63
C GLU A 93 -4.74 -31.67 5.95
N ASN A 94 -4.29 -32.39 6.98
CA ASN A 94 -3.96 -31.82 8.28
C ASN A 94 -2.72 -30.94 8.20
N GLN A 95 -1.69 -31.37 7.47
CA GLN A 95 -0.50 -30.56 7.19
C GLN A 95 -0.92 -29.23 6.54
N THR A 96 -1.81 -29.30 5.54
CA THR A 96 -2.33 -28.11 4.84
C THR A 96 -3.02 -27.15 5.80
N GLN A 97 -3.88 -27.64 6.70
CA GLN A 97 -4.55 -26.79 7.70
C GLN A 97 -3.57 -26.12 8.67
N TYR A 98 -2.54 -26.84 9.12
CA TYR A 98 -1.50 -26.24 9.96
C TYR A 98 -0.73 -25.14 9.23
N LEU A 99 -0.42 -25.30 7.94
CA LEU A 99 0.22 -24.25 7.14
C LEU A 99 -0.69 -23.02 6.92
N ILE A 100 -2.01 -23.23 6.75
CA ILE A 100 -2.99 -22.14 6.69
C ILE A 100 -2.98 -21.36 8.00
N ASP A 101 -3.03 -22.05 9.14
CA ASP A 101 -3.07 -21.42 10.45
C ASP A 101 -1.74 -20.73 10.80
N LEU A 102 -0.60 -21.31 10.41
CA LEU A 102 0.73 -20.67 10.49
C LEU A 102 0.77 -19.37 9.64
N ASN A 103 0.22 -19.41 8.43
CA ASN A 103 0.09 -18.22 7.59
C ASN A 103 -0.81 -17.15 8.22
N ASN A 104 -1.88 -17.55 8.92
CA ASN A 104 -2.74 -16.61 9.63
C ASN A 104 -2.02 -15.95 10.82
N ILE A 105 -1.14 -16.68 11.53
CA ILE A 105 -0.26 -16.11 12.55
C ILE A 105 0.66 -15.05 11.95
N LEU A 106 1.30 -15.36 10.81
CA LEU A 106 2.15 -14.42 10.07
C LEU A 106 1.42 -13.14 9.66
N LEU A 107 0.16 -13.28 9.23
CA LEU A 107 -0.66 -12.15 8.79
C LEU A 107 -1.32 -11.37 9.94
N GLY A 108 -1.11 -11.77 11.20
CA GLY A 108 -1.73 -11.15 12.37
C GLY A 108 -3.25 -11.37 12.44
N LYS A 109 -3.75 -12.45 11.86
CA LYS A 109 -5.18 -12.81 11.81
C LYS A 109 -5.57 -13.89 12.81
N SER A 110 -4.60 -14.45 13.54
CA SER A 110 -4.83 -15.50 14.54
C SER A 110 -5.06 -14.95 15.94
N ASN A 111 -5.76 -15.72 16.79
CA ASN A 111 -5.90 -15.44 18.22
C ASN A 111 -4.66 -15.85 19.06
N ILE A 112 -3.64 -16.42 18.42
CA ILE A 112 -2.39 -16.83 19.05
C ILE A 112 -1.48 -15.59 19.16
N GLU A 113 -0.80 -15.45 20.29
CA GLU A 113 0.18 -14.37 20.47
C GLU A 113 1.31 -14.50 19.45
N ARG A 114 1.75 -13.35 18.96
CA ARG A 114 2.80 -13.29 17.96
C ARG A 114 4.11 -13.83 18.56
N PRO A 115 4.78 -14.81 17.91
CA PRO A 115 6.07 -15.32 18.37
C PRO A 115 7.11 -14.19 18.54
N SER A 116 8.10 -14.44 19.40
CA SER A 116 9.30 -13.61 19.45
C SER A 116 10.04 -13.65 18.11
N SER A 117 10.86 -12.62 17.85
CA SER A 117 11.66 -12.51 16.63
C SER A 117 12.56 -13.73 16.41
N ASP A 118 13.12 -14.29 17.49
CA ASP A 118 14.08 -15.38 17.42
C ASP A 118 13.39 -16.71 17.05
N ILE A 119 12.26 -16.99 17.70
CA ILE A 119 11.42 -18.14 17.36
C ILE A 119 10.94 -18.05 15.91
N PHE A 120 10.61 -16.83 15.42
CA PHE A 120 10.27 -16.63 14.01
C PHE A 120 11.41 -16.97 13.05
N LYS A 121 12.65 -16.54 13.36
CA LYS A 121 13.82 -16.89 12.55
C LYS A 121 14.06 -18.39 12.54
N GLU A 122 13.90 -19.04 13.69
CA GLU A 122 14.09 -20.47 13.82
C GLU A 122 13.04 -21.28 13.04
N ILE A 123 11.76 -20.87 13.13
CA ILE A 123 10.67 -21.46 12.33
C ILE A 123 11.03 -21.46 10.85
N PHE A 124 11.42 -20.31 10.28
CA PHE A 124 11.56 -20.20 8.83
C PHE A 124 12.90 -20.65 8.29
N ASN A 125 14.01 -20.31 8.95
CA ASN A 125 15.34 -20.62 8.44
C ASN A 125 15.76 -22.07 8.73
N ASN A 126 15.23 -22.69 9.80
CA ASN A 126 15.58 -24.06 10.16
C ASN A 126 14.45 -25.03 9.82
N TYR A 127 13.32 -24.94 10.53
CA TYR A 127 12.32 -26.01 10.48
C TYR A 127 11.50 -26.01 9.19
N PHE A 128 10.89 -24.89 8.83
CA PHE A 128 10.08 -24.78 7.62
C PHE A 128 10.91 -24.90 6.35
N PHE A 129 12.17 -24.43 6.39
CA PHE A 129 13.16 -24.67 5.34
C PHE A 129 13.42 -26.16 5.12
N LYS A 130 13.78 -26.91 6.17
CA LYS A 130 14.00 -28.36 6.10
C LYS A 130 12.75 -29.11 5.66
N TYR A 131 11.59 -28.75 6.21
CA TYR A 131 10.30 -29.31 5.85
C TYR A 131 9.99 -29.11 4.36
N THR A 132 10.15 -27.89 3.85
CA THR A 132 9.91 -27.57 2.43
C THR A 132 10.90 -28.31 1.53
N SER A 133 12.18 -28.32 1.86
CA SER A 133 13.22 -28.99 1.09
C SER A 133 12.93 -30.48 0.94
N ASN A 134 12.64 -31.15 2.06
CA ASN A 134 12.30 -32.57 2.08
C ASN A 134 11.01 -32.83 1.28
N TYR A 135 9.99 -31.99 1.46
CA TYR A 135 8.72 -32.15 0.77
C TYR A 135 8.89 -32.02 -0.76
N VAL A 136 9.54 -30.96 -1.23
CA VAL A 136 9.79 -30.73 -2.66
C VAL A 136 10.61 -31.87 -3.26
N SER A 137 11.64 -32.36 -2.56
CA SER A 137 12.45 -33.50 -3.01
C SER A 137 11.67 -34.82 -3.08
N SER A 138 10.60 -34.97 -2.31
CA SER A 138 9.77 -36.19 -2.26
C SER A 138 8.67 -36.24 -3.34
N LEU A 139 8.44 -35.12 -4.05
CA LEU A 139 7.40 -35.03 -5.07
C LEU A 139 7.85 -35.72 -6.36
N THR A 140 6.93 -36.44 -7.00
CA THR A 140 7.15 -37.18 -8.24
C THR A 140 6.15 -36.73 -9.34
N GLN A 141 6.38 -37.13 -10.59
CA GLN A 141 5.54 -36.79 -11.77
C GLN A 141 4.06 -37.14 -11.62
N SER A 142 3.70 -38.08 -10.76
CA SER A 142 2.31 -38.46 -10.47
C SER A 142 1.81 -37.90 -9.13
N SER A 143 2.09 -36.62 -8.85
CA SER A 143 1.63 -35.97 -7.62
C SER A 143 0.09 -35.91 -7.54
N SER A 144 -0.46 -36.42 -6.45
CA SER A 144 -1.90 -36.37 -6.14
C SER A 144 -2.40 -34.94 -5.92
N ALA A 145 -3.71 -34.73 -6.06
CA ALA A 145 -4.33 -33.42 -5.80
C ALA A 145 -4.06 -32.91 -4.37
N ALA A 146 -3.99 -33.81 -3.39
CA ALA A 146 -3.65 -33.47 -2.02
C ALA A 146 -2.20 -32.98 -1.88
N GLN A 147 -1.25 -33.60 -2.60
CA GLN A 147 0.15 -33.18 -2.62
C GLN A 147 0.33 -31.81 -3.28
N LEU A 148 -0.38 -31.56 -4.38
CA LEU A 148 -0.38 -30.25 -5.04
C LEU A 148 -1.01 -29.17 -4.15
N SER A 149 -2.10 -29.49 -3.45
CA SER A 149 -2.72 -28.58 -2.48
C SER A 149 -1.74 -28.18 -1.37
N LEU A 150 -1.01 -29.15 -0.80
CA LEU A 150 -0.01 -28.88 0.22
C LEU A 150 1.13 -28.00 -0.32
N LEU A 151 1.63 -28.29 -1.54
CA LEU A 151 2.66 -27.47 -2.20
C LEU A 151 2.21 -26.01 -2.39
N ILE A 152 0.96 -25.79 -2.79
CA ILE A 152 0.40 -24.43 -2.93
C ILE A 152 0.46 -23.68 -1.59
N HIS A 153 0.08 -24.34 -0.50
CA HIS A 153 0.06 -23.70 0.82
C HIS A 153 1.47 -23.47 1.37
N ILE A 154 2.43 -24.35 1.09
CA ILE A 154 3.85 -24.13 1.38
C ILE A 154 4.33 -22.85 0.67
N ILE A 155 4.03 -22.71 -0.63
CA ILE A 155 4.41 -21.53 -1.41
C ILE A 155 3.74 -20.27 -0.88
N VAL A 156 2.47 -20.34 -0.48
CA VAL A 156 1.75 -19.20 0.13
C VAL A 156 2.43 -18.75 1.42
N VAL A 157 2.86 -19.68 2.30
CA VAL A 157 3.59 -19.34 3.52
C VAL A 157 4.89 -18.62 3.17
N TRP A 158 5.72 -19.16 2.26
CA TRP A 158 6.95 -18.49 1.82
C TRP A 158 6.69 -17.09 1.29
N CYS A 159 5.71 -16.92 0.39
CA CYS A 159 5.33 -15.63 -0.15
C CYS A 159 4.89 -14.62 0.94
N SER A 160 4.21 -15.08 1.98
CA SER A 160 3.85 -14.25 3.14
C SER A 160 5.08 -13.83 3.95
N VAL A 161 6.01 -14.74 4.19
CA VAL A 161 7.26 -14.44 4.91
C VAL A 161 8.08 -13.39 4.14
N ILE A 162 8.27 -13.57 2.82
CA ILE A 162 9.00 -12.63 1.97
C ILE A 162 8.39 -11.23 2.03
N LYS A 163 7.06 -11.12 2.01
CA LYS A 163 6.36 -9.83 2.03
C LYS A 163 6.33 -9.14 3.38
N LYS A 164 6.19 -9.90 4.47
CA LYS A 164 5.86 -9.35 5.80
C LYS A 164 7.01 -9.41 6.79
N ALA A 165 7.96 -10.32 6.58
CA ALA A 165 9.05 -10.60 7.49
C ALA A 165 10.40 -10.84 6.75
N PRO A 166 10.78 -10.02 5.74
CA PRO A 166 12.00 -10.27 4.96
C PRO A 166 13.28 -10.27 5.82
N PHE A 167 13.32 -9.47 6.89
CA PHE A 167 14.46 -9.37 7.82
C PHE A 167 14.70 -10.64 8.66
N HIS A 168 13.74 -11.57 8.70
CA HIS A 168 13.86 -12.83 9.42
C HIS A 168 14.37 -13.97 8.54
N LEU A 169 14.57 -13.75 7.24
CA LEU A 169 15.04 -14.75 6.28
C LEU A 169 16.55 -14.69 6.09
N ASP A 170 17.21 -15.85 6.15
CA ASP A 170 18.53 -16.02 5.55
C ASP A 170 18.38 -16.09 4.03
N THR A 171 18.65 -14.95 3.38
CA THR A 171 18.53 -14.80 1.93
C THR A 171 19.40 -15.78 1.15
N SER A 172 20.55 -16.22 1.67
CA SER A 172 21.47 -17.11 0.95
C SER A 172 20.93 -18.54 0.87
N SER A 173 20.56 -19.09 2.03
CA SER A 173 19.95 -20.41 2.14
C SER A 173 18.61 -20.47 1.39
N PHE A 174 17.77 -19.44 1.52
CA PHE A 174 16.49 -19.38 0.83
C PHE A 174 16.63 -19.35 -0.70
N LYS A 175 17.66 -18.67 -1.25
CA LYS A 175 17.90 -18.65 -2.71
C LYS A 175 18.05 -20.05 -3.29
N GLN A 176 18.82 -20.92 -2.64
CA GLN A 176 19.01 -22.31 -3.09
C GLN A 176 17.70 -23.09 -3.09
N LEU A 177 16.92 -22.97 -2.02
CA LEU A 177 15.59 -23.60 -1.95
C LEU A 177 14.64 -23.07 -3.01
N ALA A 178 14.67 -21.76 -3.25
CA ALA A 178 13.81 -21.12 -4.23
C ALA A 178 14.15 -21.57 -5.67
N ILE A 179 15.44 -21.79 -5.98
CA ILE A 179 15.86 -22.41 -7.25
C ILE A 179 15.25 -23.82 -7.37
N ASN A 180 15.36 -24.65 -6.33
CA ASN A 180 14.77 -26.00 -6.34
C ASN A 180 13.24 -25.98 -6.55
N ILE A 181 12.53 -25.04 -5.89
CA ILE A 181 11.09 -24.85 -6.08
C ILE A 181 10.79 -24.44 -7.53
N VAL A 182 11.57 -23.51 -8.09
CA VAL A 182 11.38 -23.07 -9.48
C VAL A 182 11.61 -24.21 -10.46
N SER A 183 12.72 -24.95 -10.32
CA SER A 183 13.05 -26.11 -11.16
C SER A 183 11.92 -27.14 -11.16
N TYR A 184 11.38 -27.46 -9.97
CA TYR A 184 10.20 -28.31 -9.84
C TYR A 184 9.00 -27.71 -10.60
N LEU A 185 8.59 -26.48 -10.27
CA LEU A 185 7.40 -25.88 -10.89
C LEU A 185 7.50 -25.75 -12.42
N THR A 186 8.72 -25.59 -12.96
CA THR A 186 8.98 -25.63 -14.41
C THR A 186 8.87 -27.02 -14.99
N GLU A 187 9.48 -28.03 -14.35
CA GLU A 187 9.47 -29.42 -14.83
C GLU A 187 8.04 -29.99 -14.91
N PHE A 188 7.21 -29.69 -13.90
CA PHE A 188 5.82 -30.19 -13.84
C PHE A 188 4.80 -29.24 -14.50
N ASN A 189 5.25 -28.23 -15.25
CA ASN A 189 4.42 -27.28 -16.01
C ASN A 189 3.34 -26.56 -15.17
N LEU A 190 3.64 -26.23 -13.91
CA LEU A 190 2.73 -25.55 -12.98
C LEU A 190 2.80 -24.02 -13.12
N GLN A 191 2.57 -23.51 -14.33
CA GLN A 191 2.83 -22.11 -14.72
C GLN A 191 2.15 -21.06 -13.83
N LYS A 192 0.91 -21.31 -13.37
CA LYS A 192 0.19 -20.36 -12.50
C LYS A 192 0.88 -20.20 -11.14
N LEU A 193 1.35 -21.31 -10.57
CA LEU A 193 2.01 -21.35 -9.28
C LEU A 193 3.44 -20.80 -9.38
N LEU A 194 4.14 -21.12 -10.47
CA LEU A 194 5.42 -20.52 -10.83
C LEU A 194 5.34 -19.00 -10.92
N ASN A 195 4.38 -18.47 -11.70
CA ASN A 195 4.20 -17.02 -11.84
C ASN A 195 3.86 -16.35 -10.51
N TYR A 196 3.04 -17.00 -9.67
CA TYR A 196 2.74 -16.51 -8.33
C TYR A 196 3.99 -16.48 -7.45
N PHE A 197 4.78 -17.55 -7.39
CA PHE A 197 6.00 -17.61 -6.60
C PHE A 197 7.01 -16.56 -7.08
N MET A 198 7.30 -16.51 -8.39
CA MET A 198 8.24 -15.55 -8.98
C MET A 198 7.84 -14.09 -8.76
N SER A 199 6.55 -13.76 -8.86
CA SER A 199 6.09 -12.38 -8.60
C SER A 199 6.38 -11.94 -7.17
N ASN A 200 6.35 -12.87 -6.20
CA ASN A 200 6.58 -12.56 -4.79
C ASN A 200 8.05 -12.71 -4.38
N ALA A 201 8.80 -13.63 -5.00
CA ALA A 201 10.21 -13.90 -4.71
C ALA A 201 11.19 -12.97 -5.47
N SER A 202 10.70 -12.17 -6.42
CA SER A 202 11.51 -11.22 -7.22
C SER A 202 12.30 -10.18 -6.41
N SER A 203 11.93 -9.94 -5.14
CA SER A 203 12.70 -9.07 -4.25
C SER A 203 13.96 -9.75 -3.67
N ILE A 204 14.07 -11.07 -3.80
CA ILE A 204 15.18 -11.88 -3.26
C ILE A 204 15.96 -12.59 -4.39
N LEU A 205 15.28 -13.08 -5.41
CA LEU A 205 15.89 -13.76 -6.57
C LEU A 205 16.31 -12.76 -7.64
N ASN A 206 17.60 -12.72 -7.99
CA ASN A 206 18.10 -11.96 -9.13
C ASN A 206 18.00 -12.79 -10.42
N ALA A 207 17.96 -12.13 -11.58
CA ALA A 207 17.88 -12.81 -12.88
C ALA A 207 19.08 -13.75 -13.15
N ASP A 208 20.24 -13.47 -12.55
CA ASP A 208 21.45 -14.29 -12.68
C ASP A 208 21.39 -15.57 -11.82
N ASP A 209 20.66 -15.54 -10.70
CA ASP A 209 20.51 -16.70 -9.80
C ASP A 209 19.72 -17.86 -10.44
N LEU A 210 18.94 -17.58 -11.50
CA LEU A 210 18.08 -18.54 -12.21
C LEU A 210 18.77 -19.17 -13.44
N GLN A 211 20.00 -18.76 -13.77
CA GLN A 211 20.74 -19.28 -14.93
C GLN A 211 21.66 -20.46 -14.58
N VAL A 212 21.77 -20.83 -13.30
CA VAL A 212 22.67 -21.90 -12.85
C VAL A 212 21.87 -23.19 -12.75
N ASP A 213 21.94 -24.02 -13.81
CA ASP A 213 21.87 -25.51 -13.82
C ASP A 213 21.27 -26.15 -15.09
N LEU A 214 20.94 -25.39 -16.13
CA LEU A 214 20.46 -25.98 -17.40
C LEU A 214 21.55 -26.47 -18.37
N ILE A 215 22.83 -26.52 -17.97
CA ILE A 215 23.95 -26.84 -18.89
C ILE A 215 24.58 -28.23 -18.64
N GLN A 216 24.17 -28.99 -17.62
CA GLN A 216 24.72 -30.33 -17.41
C GLN A 216 23.63 -31.40 -17.45
N ASN A 217 23.73 -32.27 -18.47
CA ASN A 217 22.98 -33.51 -18.71
C ASN A 217 21.71 -33.41 -19.57
N SER A 218 21.88 -33.41 -20.89
CA SER A 218 21.49 -34.56 -21.73
C SER A 218 21.59 -34.18 -23.22
N ASP A 219 22.55 -34.80 -23.90
CA ASP A 219 22.51 -34.93 -25.35
C ASP A 219 21.25 -35.71 -25.77
N ASN A 220 20.67 -35.31 -26.91
CA ASN A 220 19.59 -35.96 -27.64
C ASN A 220 18.17 -35.85 -27.06
N THR A 221 17.56 -34.66 -27.13
CA THR A 221 16.20 -34.53 -27.68
C THR A 221 16.01 -33.12 -28.25
N LYS A 222 15.42 -33.05 -29.45
CA LYS A 222 15.07 -31.80 -30.13
C LYS A 222 14.06 -30.99 -29.32
N ASN A 223 14.53 -30.12 -28.44
CA ASN A 223 13.73 -29.08 -27.82
C ASN A 223 14.10 -27.72 -28.41
N SER A 224 13.09 -27.07 -28.98
CA SER A 224 13.11 -25.71 -29.46
C SER A 224 13.82 -24.81 -28.44
N ALA A 225 14.92 -24.22 -28.87
CA ALA A 225 15.72 -23.29 -28.11
C ALA A 225 14.81 -22.25 -27.43
N VAL A 226 14.66 -22.38 -26.11
CA VAL A 226 14.34 -21.26 -25.23
C VAL A 226 15.60 -20.40 -25.21
N ARG A 227 15.82 -19.67 -26.31
CA ARG A 227 16.67 -18.49 -26.32
C ARG A 227 16.01 -17.50 -25.37
N SER A 228 16.62 -17.35 -24.20
CA SER A 228 16.85 -16.05 -23.56
C SER A 228 15.86 -14.97 -24.02
N THR A 229 14.71 -14.90 -23.36
CA THR A 229 13.85 -13.72 -23.38
C THR A 229 14.56 -12.64 -22.56
N THR A 230 15.63 -12.09 -23.13
CA THR A 230 16.36 -10.94 -22.63
C THR A 230 15.39 -9.83 -22.23
N THR A 231 15.79 -8.99 -21.29
CA THR A 231 15.11 -7.78 -20.84
C THR A 231 14.42 -6.97 -21.94
N THR A 232 14.87 -7.04 -23.20
CA THR A 232 14.17 -6.53 -24.40
C THR A 232 12.81 -7.18 -24.71
N GLN A 233 12.60 -8.48 -24.47
CA GLN A 233 11.30 -9.13 -24.62
C GLN A 233 10.37 -8.94 -23.42
N LEU A 234 10.88 -8.74 -22.20
CA LEU A 234 10.07 -8.27 -21.07
C LEU A 234 9.68 -6.80 -21.23
N VAL A 235 10.58 -5.95 -21.74
CA VAL A 235 10.24 -4.58 -22.16
C VAL A 235 9.23 -4.63 -23.30
N ASN A 236 9.40 -5.51 -24.29
CA ASN A 236 8.44 -5.67 -25.39
C ASN A 236 7.10 -6.30 -24.96
N ASN A 237 7.07 -7.15 -23.94
CA ASN A 237 5.85 -7.76 -23.39
C ASN A 237 5.15 -6.88 -22.33
N ILE A 238 5.90 -6.02 -21.63
CA ILE A 238 5.36 -4.94 -20.78
C ILE A 238 4.87 -3.77 -21.66
N SER A 239 5.52 -3.52 -22.80
CA SER A 239 5.01 -2.61 -23.83
C SER A 239 3.94 -3.24 -24.73
N SER A 240 3.73 -4.56 -24.65
CA SER A 240 2.57 -5.25 -25.22
C SER A 240 1.44 -5.45 -24.20
N ILE A 241 1.49 -4.78 -23.04
CA ILE A 241 0.26 -4.55 -22.31
C ILE A 241 -0.56 -3.65 -23.23
N ASN A 242 -1.62 -4.19 -23.82
CA ASN A 242 -2.58 -3.39 -24.57
C ASN A 242 -2.88 -2.15 -23.71
N PRO A 243 -2.51 -0.93 -24.16
CA PRO A 243 -2.62 0.29 -23.35
C PRO A 243 -4.09 0.60 -23.00
N LYS A 244 -5.04 -0.05 -23.69
CA LYS A 244 -6.47 -0.02 -23.43
C LYS A 244 -6.95 -1.08 -22.42
N SER A 245 -6.08 -1.97 -21.94
CA SER A 245 -6.46 -2.98 -20.95
C SER A 245 -6.62 -2.34 -19.57
N ARG A 246 -7.68 -2.74 -18.85
CA ARG A 246 -7.99 -2.23 -17.50
C ARG A 246 -6.81 -2.34 -16.52
N LYS A 247 -5.98 -3.38 -16.67
CA LYS A 247 -4.77 -3.59 -15.86
C LYS A 247 -3.68 -2.56 -16.16
N ALA A 248 -3.48 -2.17 -17.42
CA ALA A 248 -2.54 -1.12 -17.81
C ALA A 248 -2.93 0.23 -17.19
N THR A 249 -4.21 0.57 -17.30
CA THR A 249 -4.77 1.80 -16.75
C THR A 249 -4.59 1.84 -15.23
N GLN A 250 -4.90 0.75 -14.54
CA GLN A 250 -4.74 0.66 -13.09
C GLN A 250 -3.27 0.74 -12.65
N LEU A 251 -2.37 0.11 -13.39
CA LEU A 251 -0.94 0.20 -13.13
C LEU A 251 -0.40 1.62 -13.36
N ASN A 252 -0.89 2.32 -14.38
CA ASN A 252 -0.54 3.72 -14.63
C ASN A 252 -1.04 4.64 -13.50
N ILE A 253 -2.26 4.41 -12.99
CA ILE A 253 -2.80 5.12 -11.82
C ILE A 253 -1.90 4.91 -10.59
N ILE A 254 -1.47 3.67 -10.32
CA ILE A 254 -0.58 3.36 -9.19
C ILE A 254 0.79 4.04 -9.37
N LYS A 255 1.39 3.97 -10.57
CA LYS A 255 2.67 4.62 -10.85
C LYS A 255 2.61 6.13 -10.62
N ARG A 256 1.55 6.79 -11.12
CA ARG A 256 1.30 8.22 -10.91
C ARG A 256 1.20 8.55 -9.43
N TYR A 257 0.42 7.78 -8.67
CA TYR A 257 0.30 7.96 -7.23
C TYR A 257 1.65 7.83 -6.51
N LEU A 258 2.41 6.76 -6.77
CA LEU A 258 3.69 6.53 -6.10
C LEU A 258 4.69 7.65 -6.39
N TRP A 259 4.74 8.11 -7.65
CA TRP A 259 5.59 9.24 -8.04
C TRP A 259 5.19 10.53 -7.31
N LEU A 260 3.91 10.90 -7.35
CA LEU A 260 3.41 12.10 -6.64
C LEU A 260 3.61 11.98 -5.12
N ASN A 261 3.35 10.82 -4.52
CA ASN A 261 3.50 10.63 -3.08
C ASN A 261 4.96 10.69 -2.64
N SER A 262 5.91 10.27 -3.48
CA SER A 262 7.34 10.48 -3.24
C SER A 262 7.70 11.97 -3.22
N ILE A 263 7.12 12.76 -4.13
CA ILE A 263 7.28 14.22 -4.15
C ILE A 263 6.70 14.84 -2.88
N MET A 264 5.51 14.44 -2.43
CA MET A 264 4.92 14.98 -1.21
C MET A 264 5.66 14.57 0.07
N LYS A 265 6.29 13.40 0.10
CA LYS A 265 7.14 12.98 1.22
C LYS A 265 8.43 13.79 1.31
N ASN A 266 9.06 14.04 0.17
CA ASN A 266 10.38 14.69 0.13
C ASN A 266 10.30 16.22 -0.05
N TRP A 267 9.15 16.75 -0.46
CA TRP A 267 8.91 18.16 -0.82
C TRP A 267 10.01 18.76 -1.70
N LYS A 268 10.47 17.99 -2.69
CA LYS A 268 11.55 18.37 -3.60
C LYS A 268 11.08 18.26 -5.04
N PHE A 269 10.83 19.41 -5.66
CA PHE A 269 10.45 19.52 -7.06
C PHE A 269 10.76 20.93 -7.59
N SER A 270 10.94 21.05 -8.89
CA SER A 270 10.94 22.33 -9.61
C SER A 270 9.66 22.41 -10.43
N ASN A 271 8.93 23.53 -10.32
CA ASN A 271 7.67 23.73 -11.04
C ASN A 271 7.84 23.58 -12.56
N GLU A 272 8.94 24.10 -13.11
CA GLU A 272 9.24 24.05 -14.55
C GLU A 272 9.49 22.62 -15.06
N VAL A 273 10.12 21.80 -14.21
CA VAL A 273 10.49 20.42 -14.54
C VAL A 273 9.32 19.47 -14.28
N PHE A 274 8.50 19.77 -13.28
CA PHE A 274 7.40 18.93 -12.83
C PHE A 274 6.40 18.62 -13.95
N LEU A 275 5.91 19.65 -14.65
CA LEU A 275 4.94 19.46 -15.74
C LEU A 275 5.51 18.65 -16.90
N LYS A 276 6.76 18.95 -17.28
CA LYS A 276 7.46 18.22 -18.36
C LYS A 276 7.63 16.75 -18.00
N GLN A 277 8.05 16.44 -16.77
CA GLN A 277 8.19 15.07 -16.29
C GLN A 277 6.83 14.36 -16.22
N PHE A 278 5.79 15.05 -15.75
CA PHE A 278 4.45 14.47 -15.69
C PHE A 278 3.94 14.12 -17.10
N GLU A 279 4.11 15.04 -18.06
CA GLU A 279 3.72 14.83 -19.45
C GLU A 279 4.48 13.66 -20.09
N GLN A 280 5.81 13.65 -19.99
CA GLN A 280 6.66 12.63 -20.59
C GLN A 280 6.39 11.23 -20.04
N ASN A 281 6.15 11.11 -18.73
CA ASN A 281 6.04 9.82 -18.06
C ASN A 281 4.63 9.22 -18.10
N PHE A 282 3.58 10.06 -18.21
CA PHE A 282 2.22 9.61 -17.94
C PHE A 282 1.19 9.91 -19.03
N LEU A 283 1.51 10.76 -20.02
CA LEU A 283 0.63 11.04 -21.15
C LEU A 283 1.06 10.27 -22.42
N PRO A 284 0.12 9.66 -23.15
CA PRO A 284 0.44 8.94 -24.39
C PRO A 284 0.91 9.91 -25.48
N HIS A 285 2.00 9.55 -26.16
CA HIS A 285 2.61 10.36 -27.24
C HIS A 285 1.70 10.51 -28.49
N SER A 286 0.58 9.79 -28.57
CA SER A 286 -0.32 9.76 -29.74
C SER A 286 -1.36 10.88 -29.78
N LEU A 287 -1.39 11.78 -28.80
CA LEU A 287 -2.32 12.92 -28.79
C LEU A 287 -1.74 14.06 -29.65
N HIS A 288 -2.08 14.05 -30.94
CA HIS A 288 -1.83 15.18 -31.84
C HIS A 288 -2.41 16.48 -31.26
N ASN A 289 -1.51 17.40 -30.90
CA ASN A 289 -1.54 18.84 -30.59
C ASN A 289 -2.83 19.63 -30.25
N LEU A 290 -4.04 19.24 -30.65
CA LEU A 290 -5.25 20.07 -30.52
C LEU A 290 -5.92 20.02 -29.14
N LYS A 291 -5.90 18.88 -28.44
CA LYS A 291 -6.47 18.73 -27.07
C LYS A 291 -5.41 18.61 -25.97
N LYS A 292 -4.14 18.81 -26.31
CA LYS A 292 -3.01 18.57 -25.41
C LYS A 292 -3.09 19.38 -24.10
N PRO A 293 -3.43 20.69 -24.10
CA PRO A 293 -3.57 21.48 -22.87
C PRO A 293 -4.69 20.97 -21.97
N TYR A 294 -5.87 20.69 -22.54
CA TYR A 294 -7.03 20.16 -21.83
C TYR A 294 -6.73 18.80 -21.20
N THR A 295 -6.19 17.85 -21.97
CA THR A 295 -5.89 16.50 -21.48
C THR A 295 -4.83 16.54 -20.37
N LEU A 296 -3.81 17.38 -20.50
CA LEU A 296 -2.81 17.57 -19.46
C LEU A 296 -3.44 18.10 -18.16
N ALA A 297 -4.25 19.17 -18.25
CA ALA A 297 -4.92 19.74 -17.08
C ALA A 297 -5.87 18.73 -16.42
N PHE A 298 -6.72 18.06 -17.21
CA PHE A 298 -7.68 17.06 -16.73
C PHE A 298 -6.99 15.89 -16.01
N GLU A 299 -5.96 15.31 -16.62
CA GLU A 299 -5.23 14.16 -16.06
C GLU A 299 -4.42 14.56 -14.82
N LEU A 300 -3.85 15.77 -14.80
CA LEU A 300 -3.10 16.29 -13.67
C LEU A 300 -4.00 16.54 -12.46
N ILE A 301 -5.12 17.25 -12.64
CA ILE A 301 -6.12 17.49 -11.58
C ILE A 301 -6.63 16.15 -11.06
N SER A 302 -7.00 15.24 -11.96
CA SER A 302 -7.49 13.91 -11.59
C SER A 302 -6.45 13.11 -10.79
N ALA A 303 -5.19 13.13 -11.20
CA ALA A 303 -4.12 12.40 -10.52
C ALA A 303 -3.86 12.95 -9.11
N LEU A 304 -3.87 14.27 -8.94
CA LEU A 304 -3.60 14.90 -7.64
C LEU A 304 -4.73 14.66 -6.63
N PHE A 305 -5.99 14.87 -7.03
CA PHE A 305 -7.15 14.67 -6.17
C PHE A 305 -7.38 13.19 -5.83
N ARG A 306 -7.20 12.28 -6.80
CA ARG A 306 -7.24 10.84 -6.50
C ARG A 306 -6.06 10.43 -5.61
N GLY A 307 -4.89 11.03 -5.82
CA GLY A 307 -3.69 10.79 -5.03
C GLY A 307 -3.86 11.11 -3.55
N ILE A 308 -4.33 12.32 -3.22
CA ILE A 308 -4.56 12.68 -1.81
C ILE A 308 -5.61 11.77 -1.16
N VAL A 309 -6.67 11.36 -1.86
CA VAL A 309 -7.67 10.41 -1.33
C VAL A 309 -7.05 9.04 -1.04
N VAL A 310 -6.14 8.57 -1.88
CA VAL A 310 -5.39 7.33 -1.61
C VAL A 310 -4.47 7.51 -0.39
N SER A 311 -3.82 8.66 -0.24
CA SER A 311 -2.99 8.97 0.93
C SER A 311 -3.80 9.01 2.23
N ILE A 312 -5.00 9.61 2.22
CA ILE A 312 -5.93 9.61 3.36
C ILE A 312 -6.32 8.19 3.75
N ARG A 313 -6.74 7.38 2.76
CA ARG A 313 -7.17 5.98 3.00
C ARG A 313 -6.03 5.08 3.46
N SER A 314 -4.81 5.38 3.04
CA SER A 314 -3.60 4.64 3.42
C SER A 314 -3.02 5.10 4.76
N ASN A 315 -3.65 6.09 5.41
CA ASN A 315 -3.21 6.67 6.67
C ASN A 315 -1.76 7.17 6.64
N GLU A 316 -1.40 7.91 5.57
CA GLU A 316 -0.11 8.59 5.48
C GLU A 316 0.08 9.61 6.61
N SER A 317 1.33 9.89 6.97
CA SER A 317 1.66 10.83 8.05
C SER A 317 1.10 12.23 7.82
N LYS A 318 0.69 12.92 8.88
CA LYS A 318 0.05 14.25 8.82
C LYS A 318 0.83 15.26 7.96
N TYR A 319 2.16 15.34 8.09
CA TYR A 319 2.96 16.27 7.28
C TYR A 319 2.88 15.98 5.77
N VAL A 320 2.71 14.71 5.37
CA VAL A 320 2.53 14.33 3.95
C VAL A 320 1.16 14.78 3.45
N LEU A 321 0.12 14.61 4.26
CA LEU A 321 -1.21 15.12 3.95
C LEU A 321 -1.24 16.65 3.90
N PHE A 322 -0.48 17.32 4.76
CA PHE A 322 -0.26 18.76 4.70
C PHE A 322 0.36 19.16 3.37
N ASN A 323 1.44 18.47 2.97
CA ASN A 323 2.12 18.72 1.70
C ASN A 323 1.18 18.50 0.50
N TRP A 324 0.38 17.43 0.50
CA TRP A 324 -0.65 17.21 -0.52
C TRP A 324 -1.66 18.36 -0.59
N LYS A 325 -2.23 18.77 0.56
CA LYS A 325 -3.16 19.91 0.65
C LYS A 325 -2.51 21.17 0.09
N ASN A 326 -1.32 21.49 0.60
CA ASN A 326 -0.60 22.70 0.22
C ASN A 326 -0.28 22.71 -1.27
N PHE A 327 0.22 21.59 -1.83
CA PHE A 327 0.52 21.49 -3.26
C PHE A 327 -0.72 21.71 -4.13
N ILE A 328 -1.85 21.09 -3.77
CA ILE A 328 -3.11 21.22 -4.51
C ILE A 328 -3.62 22.66 -4.46
N ILE A 329 -3.54 23.32 -3.30
CA ILE A 329 -4.08 24.68 -3.15
C ILE A 329 -3.14 25.73 -3.74
N THR A 330 -1.83 25.61 -3.61
CA THR A 330 -0.90 26.72 -3.95
C THR A 330 -0.13 26.48 -5.25
N ARG A 331 0.45 25.30 -5.42
CA ARG A 331 1.36 25.01 -6.55
C ARG A 331 0.60 24.60 -7.80
N LEU A 332 -0.44 23.77 -7.66
CA LEU A 332 -1.22 23.31 -8.80
C LEU A 332 -1.84 24.45 -9.63
N PRO A 333 -2.48 25.49 -9.05
CA PRO A 333 -2.97 26.64 -9.82
C PRO A 333 -1.86 27.29 -10.66
N SER A 334 -0.70 27.55 -10.04
CA SER A 334 0.47 28.13 -10.73
C SER A 334 0.97 27.25 -11.88
N LEU A 335 1.03 25.93 -11.67
CA LEU A 335 1.35 24.97 -12.75
C LEU A 335 0.32 25.02 -13.88
N LEU A 336 -0.98 25.12 -13.57
CA LEU A 336 -2.03 25.23 -14.58
C LEU A 336 -1.96 26.54 -15.37
N ASN A 337 -1.51 27.64 -14.76
CA ASN A 337 -1.24 28.90 -15.47
C ASN A 337 -0.22 28.73 -16.60
N ASN A 338 0.76 27.85 -16.39
CA ASN A 338 1.81 27.57 -17.38
C ASN A 338 1.30 26.68 -18.54
N VAL A 339 0.13 26.07 -18.41
CA VAL A 339 -0.52 25.30 -19.47
C VAL A 339 -1.21 26.28 -20.43
N LYS A 340 -0.55 26.60 -21.54
CA LYS A 340 -1.10 27.54 -22.54
C LYS A 340 -2.30 26.94 -23.26
N PHE A 341 -3.51 27.37 -22.88
CA PHE A 341 -4.72 27.16 -23.68
C PHE A 341 -4.76 28.21 -24.79
N THR A 342 -4.40 27.84 -26.02
CA THR A 342 -4.45 28.76 -27.15
C THR A 342 -5.90 28.97 -27.58
N PRO A 343 -6.39 30.21 -27.72
CA PRO A 343 -7.60 30.46 -28.50
C PRO A 343 -7.30 30.12 -29.95
N LEU A 344 -7.93 29.08 -30.50
CA LEU A 344 -7.79 28.77 -31.92
C LEU A 344 -8.40 29.94 -32.69
N HIS A 345 -7.61 30.63 -33.51
CA HIS A 345 -8.16 31.59 -34.48
C HIS A 345 -9.16 30.84 -35.36
N ILE A 346 -10.42 31.27 -35.28
CA ILE A 346 -11.50 30.82 -36.15
C ILE A 346 -11.06 31.14 -37.59
N THR A 347 -10.62 30.13 -38.34
CA THR A 347 -10.68 30.22 -39.80
C THR A 347 -12.16 30.21 -40.15
N THR A 348 -12.69 31.39 -40.43
CA THR A 348 -14.00 31.60 -41.03
C THR A 348 -14.14 30.69 -42.25
N GLY A 349 -14.96 29.64 -42.18
CA GLY A 349 -15.17 28.78 -43.34
C GLY A 349 -15.84 27.42 -43.18
N SER A 350 -16.29 26.99 -42.00
CA SER A 350 -17.06 25.74 -41.90
C SER A 350 -18.16 25.81 -40.84
N GLU A 351 -19.41 25.78 -41.30
CA GLU A 351 -20.66 25.76 -40.52
C GLU A 351 -20.89 24.41 -39.78
N ASP A 352 -19.86 23.85 -39.15
CA ASP A 352 -20.03 22.70 -38.25
C ASP A 352 -20.00 23.17 -36.80
N SER A 353 -21.18 23.48 -36.29
CA SER A 353 -21.50 23.99 -34.95
C SER A 353 -21.33 22.97 -33.81
N SER A 354 -20.28 22.13 -33.83
CA SER A 354 -20.06 21.11 -32.78
C SER A 354 -18.66 21.01 -32.19
N PHE A 355 -17.68 21.81 -32.62
CA PHE A 355 -16.39 21.87 -31.94
C PHE A 355 -16.44 22.86 -30.77
N LYS A 356 -16.95 22.41 -29.61
CA LYS A 356 -16.74 23.14 -28.35
C LYS A 356 -15.24 23.22 -28.08
N GLN A 357 -14.75 24.45 -27.89
CA GLN A 357 -13.38 24.68 -27.48
C GLN A 357 -13.21 24.17 -26.04
N ASP A 358 -12.33 23.18 -25.86
CA ASP A 358 -12.07 22.59 -24.54
C ASP A 358 -11.27 23.60 -23.69
N THR A 359 -11.91 24.19 -22.67
CA THR A 359 -11.31 25.20 -21.78
C THR A 359 -10.69 24.59 -20.51
N LEU A 360 -9.94 25.38 -19.74
CA LEU A 360 -9.42 24.95 -18.42
C LEU A 360 -10.58 24.66 -17.46
N GLU A 361 -11.61 25.51 -17.52
CA GLU A 361 -12.87 25.38 -16.81
C GLU A 361 -13.55 24.03 -17.10
N ASP A 362 -13.61 23.63 -18.37
CA ASP A 362 -14.16 22.33 -18.75
C ASP A 362 -13.30 21.17 -18.21
N ALA A 363 -11.97 21.31 -18.21
CA ALA A 363 -11.07 20.29 -17.69
C ALA A 363 -11.28 20.06 -16.18
N ILE A 364 -11.41 21.15 -15.42
CA ILE A 364 -11.72 21.13 -13.99
C ILE A 364 -13.07 20.45 -13.73
N THR A 365 -14.12 20.92 -14.42
CA THR A 365 -15.48 20.41 -14.23
C THR A 365 -15.58 18.93 -14.58
N ASN A 366 -14.98 18.52 -15.68
CA ASN A 366 -14.99 17.11 -16.09
C ASN A 366 -14.14 16.24 -15.16
N ALA A 367 -13.01 16.74 -14.65
CA ALA A 367 -12.21 16.01 -13.67
C ALA A 367 -13.03 15.75 -12.40
N PHE A 368 -13.72 16.76 -11.88
CA PHE A 368 -14.55 16.62 -10.68
C PHE A 368 -15.76 15.70 -10.90
N LYS A 369 -16.42 15.78 -12.07
CA LYS A 369 -17.50 14.86 -12.46
C LYS A 369 -17.03 13.42 -12.62
N SER A 370 -15.74 13.18 -12.89
CA SER A 370 -15.17 11.84 -13.00
C SER A 370 -15.00 11.12 -11.65
N PHE A 371 -15.11 11.84 -10.53
CA PHE A 371 -14.88 11.28 -9.20
C PHE A 371 -16.11 10.51 -8.71
N GLU A 372 -15.89 9.25 -8.31
CA GLU A 372 -16.91 8.42 -7.69
C GLU A 372 -17.27 8.92 -6.27
N GLU A 373 -18.47 8.58 -5.79
CA GLU A 373 -18.97 8.95 -4.45
C GLU A 373 -17.95 8.77 -3.31
N PRO A 374 -17.21 7.63 -3.21
CA PRO A 374 -16.22 7.46 -2.14
C PRO A 374 -15.06 8.46 -2.19
N ILE A 375 -14.74 8.99 -3.37
CA ILE A 375 -13.69 10.01 -3.56
C ILE A 375 -14.26 11.36 -3.12
N ASN A 376 -15.46 11.72 -3.60
CA ASN A 376 -16.12 12.98 -3.24
C ASN A 376 -16.31 13.08 -1.72
N LYS A 377 -16.78 12.02 -1.06
CA LYS A 377 -16.94 11.99 0.41
C LYS A 377 -15.62 12.25 1.15
N ALA A 378 -14.52 11.62 0.70
CA ALA A 378 -13.21 11.81 1.33
C ALA A 378 -12.67 13.23 1.14
N LEU A 379 -12.97 13.88 0.00
CA LEU A 379 -12.56 15.25 -0.27
C LEU A 379 -13.37 16.28 0.51
N THR A 380 -14.68 16.07 0.68
CA THR A 380 -15.55 16.96 1.47
C THR A 380 -15.30 16.84 2.97
N GLN A 381 -14.91 15.66 3.45
CA GLN A 381 -14.63 15.39 4.87
C GLN A 381 -13.14 15.51 5.21
N PHE A 382 -12.33 16.16 4.36
CA PHE A 382 -10.90 16.28 4.61
C PHE A 382 -10.65 17.17 5.83
N SER A 383 -9.90 16.65 6.80
CA SER A 383 -9.45 17.40 7.98
C SER A 383 -8.01 17.01 8.33
N MET A 384 -7.19 18.04 8.59
CA MET A 384 -5.81 17.89 9.07
C MET A 384 -5.78 17.75 10.60
N ASP A 385 -6.68 18.49 11.26
CA ASP A 385 -6.91 18.51 12.69
C ASP A 385 -8.41 18.35 12.97
N SER A 386 -8.75 17.77 14.12
CA SER A 386 -10.12 17.38 14.49
C SER A 386 -11.13 18.53 14.64
N LEU A 387 -10.70 19.77 14.37
CA LEU A 387 -11.44 21.00 14.67
C LEU A 387 -12.13 21.61 13.44
N SER A 388 -11.69 21.31 12.21
CA SER A 388 -12.30 21.87 11.01
C SER A 388 -12.19 20.93 9.80
N THR A 389 -13.34 20.59 9.22
CA THR A 389 -13.42 19.92 7.91
C THR A 389 -13.42 20.95 6.79
N CYS A 390 -12.67 20.69 5.73
CA CYS A 390 -12.57 21.54 4.55
C CYS A 390 -12.83 20.71 3.30
N ASP A 391 -13.70 21.18 2.40
CA ASP A 391 -13.79 20.59 1.06
C ASP A 391 -12.62 21.08 0.21
N LEU A 392 -11.67 20.19 -0.06
CA LEU A 392 -10.45 20.52 -0.78
C LEU A 392 -10.73 21.01 -2.21
N ARG A 393 -11.84 20.61 -2.83
CA ARG A 393 -12.23 21.06 -4.17
C ARG A 393 -12.64 22.53 -4.12
N LEU A 394 -13.40 22.93 -3.10
CA LEU A 394 -13.78 24.34 -2.90
C LEU A 394 -12.54 25.21 -2.66
N ALA A 395 -11.61 24.75 -1.82
CA ALA A 395 -10.36 25.46 -1.56
C ALA A 395 -9.50 25.63 -2.82
N PHE A 396 -9.40 24.58 -3.64
CA PHE A 396 -8.72 24.64 -4.94
C PHE A 396 -9.36 25.63 -5.91
N ILE A 397 -10.69 25.62 -6.06
CA ILE A 397 -11.39 26.56 -6.95
C ILE A 397 -11.23 27.99 -6.49
N LYS A 398 -11.33 28.25 -5.18
CA LYS A 398 -11.02 29.58 -4.60
C LYS A 398 -9.61 30.02 -4.98
N SER A 399 -8.63 29.12 -4.86
CA SER A 399 -7.25 29.41 -5.26
C SER A 399 -7.12 29.75 -6.74
N CYS A 400 -7.78 29.00 -7.63
CA CYS A 400 -7.78 29.30 -9.06
C CYS A 400 -8.41 30.66 -9.38
N ILE A 401 -9.47 31.05 -8.66
CA ILE A 401 -10.11 32.37 -8.79
C ILE A 401 -9.18 33.48 -8.30
N TYR A 402 -8.55 33.29 -7.13
CA TYR A 402 -7.64 34.28 -6.55
C TYR A 402 -6.38 34.48 -7.38
N ASN A 403 -5.89 33.43 -8.02
CA ASN A 403 -4.80 33.47 -8.99
C ASN A 403 -5.24 33.89 -10.41
N LYS A 404 -6.50 34.33 -10.58
CA LYS A 404 -7.08 34.82 -11.85
C LYS A 404 -7.04 33.81 -13.01
N LEU A 405 -7.03 32.51 -12.71
CA LEU A 405 -7.06 31.44 -13.72
C LEU A 405 -8.47 31.20 -14.26
N ILE A 406 -9.48 31.40 -13.43
CA ILE A 406 -10.90 31.25 -13.77
C ILE A 406 -11.71 32.40 -13.18
N LEU A 407 -12.85 32.71 -13.79
CA LEU A 407 -13.74 33.77 -13.33
C LEU A 407 -14.51 33.37 -12.06
N ALA A 408 -14.76 34.33 -11.16
CA ALA A 408 -15.55 34.09 -9.95
C ALA A 408 -16.98 33.60 -10.24
N SER A 409 -17.55 34.00 -11.38
CA SER A 409 -18.86 33.52 -11.86
C SER A 409 -18.89 32.01 -12.16
N TYR A 410 -17.73 31.38 -12.33
CA TYR A 410 -17.61 29.95 -12.57
C TYR A 410 -17.76 29.12 -11.28
N TYR A 411 -17.56 29.72 -10.10
CA TYR A 411 -17.69 29.03 -8.81
C TYR A 411 -19.05 28.34 -8.66
N HIS A 412 -20.13 29.09 -8.87
CA HIS A 412 -21.49 28.60 -8.75
C HIS A 412 -21.91 27.64 -9.87
N LYS A 413 -21.19 27.61 -11.00
CA LYS A 413 -21.42 26.61 -12.06
C LYS A 413 -20.87 25.24 -11.68
N ILE A 414 -19.82 25.19 -10.87
CA ILE A 414 -19.27 23.92 -10.35
C ILE A 414 -20.06 23.49 -9.09
N PHE A 415 -20.43 24.43 -8.24
CA PHE A 415 -21.08 24.18 -6.94
C PHE A 415 -22.41 24.92 -6.83
N GLU A 416 -23.42 24.44 -7.56
CA GLU A 416 -24.76 25.06 -7.63
C GLU A 416 -25.49 25.09 -6.28
N ALA A 417 -25.16 24.18 -5.36
CA ALA A 417 -25.81 24.05 -4.04
C ALA A 417 -25.11 24.85 -2.92
N ASP A 418 -23.96 25.45 -3.18
CA ASP A 418 -23.20 26.18 -2.16
C ASP A 418 -23.60 27.67 -2.13
N ASN A 419 -24.59 27.98 -1.28
CA ASN A 419 -25.09 29.34 -1.07
C ASN A 419 -24.22 30.17 -0.10
N ALA A 420 -23.23 29.56 0.55
CA ALA A 420 -22.46 30.22 1.60
C ALA A 420 -21.40 31.20 1.05
N VAL A 421 -20.96 31.01 -0.19
CA VAL A 421 -19.91 31.82 -0.82
C VAL A 421 -20.52 32.68 -1.91
N THR A 422 -20.48 34.01 -1.77
CA THR A 422 -21.00 34.93 -2.80
C THR A 422 -19.89 35.38 -3.77
N ILE A 423 -20.27 35.75 -5.00
CA ILE A 423 -19.35 36.36 -5.98
C ILE A 423 -18.70 37.64 -5.41
N GLN A 424 -19.45 38.44 -4.66
CA GLN A 424 -18.92 39.62 -3.96
C GLN A 424 -17.88 39.24 -2.90
N GLY A 425 -18.13 38.17 -2.13
CA GLY A 425 -17.17 37.64 -1.16
C GLY A 425 -15.87 37.17 -1.81
N LEU A 426 -15.95 36.48 -2.94
CA LEU A 426 -14.78 36.05 -3.72
C LEU A 426 -14.00 37.25 -4.26
N ASN A 427 -14.67 38.26 -4.82
CA ASN A 427 -14.03 39.48 -5.31
C ASN A 427 -13.36 40.29 -4.18
N ASN A 428 -13.99 40.33 -3.00
CA ASN A 428 -13.38 40.93 -1.82
C ASN A 428 -12.14 40.15 -1.36
N GLY A 429 -12.17 38.82 -1.42
CA GLY A 429 -11.01 37.97 -1.16
C GLY A 429 -9.86 38.24 -2.15
N ILE A 430 -10.14 38.38 -3.45
CA ILE A 430 -9.15 38.80 -4.46
C ILE A 430 -8.51 40.14 -4.05
N ASN A 431 -9.31 41.11 -3.61
CA ASN A 431 -8.81 42.43 -3.23
C ASN A 431 -7.94 42.37 -1.96
N GLN A 432 -8.35 41.61 -0.95
CA GLN A 432 -7.56 41.41 0.28
C GLN A 432 -6.20 40.75 -0.02
N ILE A 433 -6.19 39.73 -0.87
CA ILE A 433 -4.98 39.03 -1.30
C ILE A 433 -4.05 39.96 -2.09
N ASN A 434 -4.59 40.83 -2.94
CA ASN A 434 -3.79 41.80 -3.71
C ASN A 434 -3.24 42.97 -2.87
N GLN A 435 -3.75 43.20 -1.66
CA GLN A 435 -3.27 44.27 -0.78
C GLN A 435 -1.89 43.96 -0.17
N ILE A 436 -1.47 42.69 -0.13
CA ILE A 436 -0.19 42.26 0.44
C ILE A 436 0.91 42.41 -0.61
N THR A 437 1.56 43.57 -0.66
CA THR A 437 2.63 43.89 -1.62
C THR A 437 3.97 43.24 -1.26
N SER A 438 4.34 43.19 0.02
CA SER A 438 5.50 42.46 0.56
C SER A 438 5.25 42.11 2.02
N ILE A 439 5.55 40.86 2.38
CA ILE A 439 5.48 40.40 3.78
C ILE A 439 6.55 41.12 4.60
N ARG A 440 7.75 41.29 4.03
CA ARG A 440 8.86 41.96 4.68
C ARG A 440 8.53 43.42 5.01
N ASP A 441 8.05 44.18 4.02
CA ASP A 441 7.70 45.60 4.24
C ASP A 441 6.59 45.76 5.27
N GLU A 442 5.60 44.86 5.28
CA GLU A 442 4.50 44.90 6.23
C GLU A 442 4.96 44.53 7.65
N PHE A 443 5.86 43.55 7.77
CA PHE A 443 6.50 43.18 9.03
C PHE A 443 7.39 44.31 9.58
N GLU A 444 8.23 44.91 8.75
CA GLU A 444 9.08 46.06 9.11
C GLU A 444 8.23 47.26 9.53
N LYS A 445 7.15 47.56 8.80
CA LYS A 445 6.21 48.63 9.16
C LYS A 445 5.56 48.38 10.52
N ARG A 446 5.13 47.14 10.81
CA ARG A 446 4.53 46.79 12.10
C ARG A 446 5.55 46.90 13.23
N LEU A 447 6.79 46.44 13.02
CA LEU A 447 7.89 46.57 13.97
C LEU A 447 8.23 48.04 14.28
N LEU A 448 8.28 48.91 13.26
CA LEU A 448 8.52 50.34 13.44
C LEU A 448 7.42 51.07 14.24
N GLN A 449 6.22 50.49 14.28
CA GLN A 449 5.10 51.02 15.09
C GLN A 449 5.11 50.52 16.54
N ILE A 450 6.01 49.59 16.89
CA ILE A 450 6.15 49.09 18.25
C ILE A 450 7.12 49.98 19.01
N ASN A 451 6.59 50.76 19.95
CA ASN A 451 7.41 51.35 20.99
C ASN A 451 7.41 50.42 22.20
N THR A 452 8.45 49.62 22.36
CA THR A 452 8.54 48.60 23.42
C THR A 452 8.55 49.19 24.83
N GLU A 453 8.76 50.50 24.98
CA GLU A 453 8.67 51.19 26.28
C GLU A 453 7.21 51.51 26.68
N PHE A 454 6.27 51.53 25.74
CA PHE A 454 4.89 52.00 25.96
C PHE A 454 3.80 51.05 25.45
N THR A 455 4.13 50.12 24.55
CA THR A 455 3.19 49.19 23.91
C THR A 455 3.74 47.78 23.96
N THR A 456 2.98 46.84 24.52
CA THR A 456 3.38 45.44 24.55
C THR A 456 3.35 44.83 23.14
N LEU A 457 4.05 43.70 22.93
CA LEU A 457 4.02 42.98 21.66
C LEU A 457 2.61 42.46 21.31
N GLU A 458 1.77 42.21 22.32
CA GLU A 458 0.37 41.82 22.14
C GLU A 458 -0.47 43.02 21.69
N ASP A 459 -0.32 44.17 22.35
CA ASP A 459 -1.07 45.41 22.03
C ASP A 459 -0.63 46.06 20.70
N SER A 460 0.55 45.70 20.18
CA SER A 460 1.03 46.18 18.88
C SER A 460 0.36 45.51 17.68
N GLY A 461 -0.43 44.45 17.91
CA GLY A 461 -1.04 43.66 16.85
C GLY A 461 -0.03 42.88 15.99
N LEU A 462 1.25 42.80 16.41
CA LEU A 462 2.27 41.99 15.72
C LEU A 462 1.95 40.50 15.84
N ILE A 463 1.55 40.05 17.04
CA ILE A 463 1.17 38.65 17.28
C ILE A 463 -0.09 38.28 16.47
N GLU A 464 -1.08 39.17 16.42
CA GLU A 464 -2.27 38.99 15.57
C GLU A 464 -1.90 38.89 14.09
N TYR A 465 -0.99 39.75 13.62
CA TYR A 465 -0.49 39.70 12.24
C TYR A 465 0.19 38.37 11.95
N ILE A 466 1.15 37.94 12.78
CA ILE A 466 1.86 36.66 12.63
C ILE A 466 0.88 35.48 12.63
N ASN A 467 -0.10 35.48 13.54
CA ASN A 467 -1.13 34.44 13.62
C ASN A 467 -2.08 34.45 12.41
N SER A 468 -2.26 35.59 11.75
CA SER A 468 -3.08 35.71 10.54
C SER A 468 -2.37 35.29 9.25
N LEU A 469 -1.03 35.31 9.22
CA LEU A 469 -0.22 35.00 8.03
C LEU A 469 -0.57 33.65 7.38
N PRO A 470 -0.73 32.52 8.11
CA PRO A 470 -1.07 31.25 7.47
C PRO A 470 -2.37 31.30 6.66
N GLY A 471 -3.37 32.05 7.11
CA GLY A 471 -4.64 32.22 6.42
C GLY A 471 -4.54 33.18 5.23
N LEU A 472 -3.81 34.29 5.39
CA LEU A 472 -3.59 35.28 4.32
C LEU A 472 -2.78 34.71 3.15
N LEU A 473 -1.82 33.84 3.46
CA LEU A 473 -0.88 33.29 2.49
C LEU A 473 -1.33 31.94 1.91
N GLU A 474 -2.45 31.37 2.37
CA GLU A 474 -2.89 30.00 2.04
C GLU A 474 -3.00 29.77 0.52
N PHE A 475 -3.29 30.81 -0.26
CA PHE A 475 -3.52 30.73 -1.71
C PHE A 475 -2.38 31.32 -2.58
N LEU A 476 -1.32 31.84 -1.97
CA LEU A 476 -0.26 32.60 -2.65
C LEU A 476 1.10 31.91 -2.56
N GLU A 477 1.49 31.19 -3.60
CA GLU A 477 2.78 30.48 -3.63
C GLU A 477 3.98 31.44 -3.49
N SER A 478 3.98 32.57 -4.20
CA SER A 478 5.09 33.53 -4.18
C SER A 478 5.31 34.12 -2.79
N LYS A 479 4.22 34.39 -2.07
CA LYS A 479 4.26 34.94 -0.72
C LYS A 479 4.63 33.91 0.34
N GLN A 480 4.25 32.65 0.16
CA GLN A 480 4.77 31.57 1.00
C GLN A 480 6.28 31.38 0.86
N LEU A 481 6.81 31.53 -0.36
CA LEU A 481 8.26 31.50 -0.60
C LEU A 481 8.94 32.71 0.04
N GLU A 482 8.39 33.92 -0.14
CA GLU A 482 8.90 35.15 0.48
C GLU A 482 8.97 35.02 2.02
N LEU A 483 7.92 34.49 2.66
CA LEU A 483 7.91 34.24 4.10
C LEU A 483 9.01 33.25 4.52
N SER A 484 9.16 32.15 3.77
CA SER A 484 10.18 31.14 4.07
C SER A 484 11.59 31.70 3.93
N GLU A 485 11.84 32.55 2.93
CA GLU A 485 13.13 33.22 2.75
C GLU A 485 13.38 34.22 3.88
N THR A 486 12.35 34.97 4.30
CA THR A 486 12.44 35.96 5.37
C THR A 486 12.71 35.31 6.74
N ILE A 487 12.18 34.12 7.02
CA ILE A 487 12.43 33.38 8.28
C ILE A 487 13.84 32.76 8.32
N ASN A 488 14.40 32.40 7.16
CA ASN A 488 15.71 31.73 7.07
C ASN A 488 16.90 32.71 7.01
N GLN A 489 16.64 34.01 6.86
CA GLN A 489 17.61 35.10 7.00
C GLN A 489 17.68 35.54 8.46
#